data_AF-A0A0F7ZTK9-F1
#
_entry.id   AF-A0A0F7ZTK9-F1
#
_cell.length_a   1.000
_cell.length_b   1.000
_cell.length_c   1.000
_cell.angle_alpha   90.00
_cell.angle_beta   90.00
_cell.angle_gamma   90.00
#
_symmetry.space_group_name_H-M   'P 1'
#
loop_
_entity.id
_entity.type
_entity.pdbx_description
1 polymer ?
#
loop_
_entity_poly.entity_id
_entity_poly.type
_entity_poly.pdbx_seq_one_letter_code
_entity_poly.pdbx_strand_id
1 'polypeptide(L)'
;MPLFLYRGDKRSPQEISLRGGFHPRGDYAAAGPEVFSIRRHKDGPMYWAANFASDLEHHEEGWQEIYQERLRQWTTAYVSTSKSADFARDRKDWVYKIRATPNLINVEDTLDEFDVEEEFVALGGILWSQVVGWISGDDFDSIAEDGPSELTDAQIELNSAFDSTLLAETYCPYVWQPLRGEACDNNAEQDENALVRAVRADDLPTSAKAFMDQFGAAVRWTGSFPLIARGTMPRVAKGS
;
A
#
# COMPACT_ATOMS: atom_id res chain seq x y z
N MET A 1 -10.00 3.14 -11.70
CA MET A 1 -8.74 2.67 -11.11
C MET A 1 -7.64 2.99 -12.10
N PRO A 2 -6.56 3.65 -11.66
CA PRO A 2 -5.39 3.90 -12.51
C PRO A 2 -4.74 2.58 -12.93
N LEU A 3 -4.06 2.58 -14.07
CA LEU A 3 -3.36 1.39 -14.55
C LEU A 3 -2.05 1.15 -13.77
N PHE A 4 -1.46 2.23 -13.29
CA PHE A 4 -0.22 2.24 -12.53
C PHE A 4 -0.35 3.11 -11.29
N LEU A 5 0.37 2.73 -10.25
CA LEU A 5 0.54 3.48 -9.02
C LEU A 5 2.03 3.63 -8.74
N TYR A 6 2.36 4.57 -7.88
CA TYR A 6 3.73 4.93 -7.58
C TYR A 6 4.01 4.83 -6.09
N ARG A 7 5.25 4.46 -5.75
CA ARG A 7 5.72 4.46 -4.38
C ARG A 7 7.14 4.97 -4.34
N GLY A 8 7.40 6.01 -3.55
CA GLY A 8 8.75 6.33 -3.17
C GLY A 8 9.22 5.49 -1.99
N ASP A 9 10.48 5.06 -2.02
CA ASP A 9 11.10 4.35 -0.91
C ASP A 9 12.60 4.68 -0.80
N LYS A 10 13.17 4.50 0.39
CA LYS A 10 14.62 4.66 0.60
C LYS A 10 15.39 3.40 0.27
N ARG A 11 14.71 2.24 0.33
CA ARG A 11 15.31 0.95 0.00
C ARG A 11 15.52 0.83 -1.50
N SER A 12 16.65 0.25 -1.89
CA SER A 12 16.98 0.06 -3.30
C SER A 12 16.18 -1.10 -3.93
N PRO A 13 16.12 -1.16 -5.27
CA PRO A 13 15.47 -2.26 -5.99
C PRO A 13 15.99 -3.64 -5.60
N GLN A 14 17.30 -3.75 -5.37
CA GLN A 14 17.93 -4.98 -4.90
C GLN A 14 17.43 -5.36 -3.50
N GLU A 15 17.31 -4.40 -2.60
CA GLU A 15 16.82 -4.67 -1.24
C GLU A 15 15.35 -5.10 -1.21
N ILE A 16 14.50 -4.45 -2.03
CA ILE A 16 13.08 -4.79 -2.15
C ILE A 16 12.90 -6.15 -2.82
N SER A 17 13.62 -6.43 -3.91
CA SER A 17 13.53 -7.71 -4.63
C SER A 17 13.99 -8.89 -3.78
N LEU A 18 15.06 -8.74 -2.99
CA LEU A 18 15.52 -9.76 -2.04
C LEU A 18 14.46 -10.13 -0.98
N ARG A 19 13.55 -9.20 -0.67
CA ARG A 19 12.43 -9.43 0.26
C ARG A 19 11.17 -9.91 -0.45
N GLY A 20 11.20 -10.08 -1.77
CA GLY A 20 10.03 -10.46 -2.57
C GLY A 20 9.01 -9.34 -2.78
N GLY A 21 9.36 -8.08 -2.46
CA GLY A 21 8.50 -6.92 -2.63
C GLY A 21 8.41 -6.01 -1.40
N PHE A 22 7.38 -5.15 -1.37
CA PHE A 22 7.11 -4.24 -0.28
C PHE A 22 6.25 -4.91 0.77
N HIS A 23 6.82 -5.08 1.96
CA HIS A 23 6.11 -5.59 3.13
C HIS A 23 5.45 -4.45 3.90
N PRO A 24 4.24 -4.65 4.45
CA PRO A 24 3.67 -3.77 5.45
C PRO A 24 4.59 -3.67 6.69
N ARG A 25 4.48 -2.56 7.42
CA ARG A 25 5.32 -2.29 8.58
C ARG A 25 4.85 -3.10 9.79
N GLY A 26 5.81 -3.64 10.55
CA GLY A 26 5.57 -4.39 11.78
C GLY A 26 5.12 -5.83 11.52
N ASP A 27 4.76 -6.55 12.59
CA ASP A 27 4.19 -7.90 12.50
C ASP A 27 2.66 -7.84 12.62
N TYR A 28 2.01 -7.45 11.52
CA TYR A 28 0.56 -7.24 11.51
C TYR A 28 -0.24 -8.55 11.60
N ALA A 29 0.38 -9.70 11.32
CA ALA A 29 -0.26 -11.00 11.48
C ALA A 29 -0.41 -11.37 12.97
N ALA A 30 0.48 -10.86 13.83
CA ALA A 30 0.45 -11.07 15.27
C ALA A 30 -0.13 -9.88 16.07
N ALA A 31 -0.56 -8.82 15.37
CA ALA A 31 -1.09 -7.61 16.00
C ALA A 31 -2.62 -7.64 16.15
N GLY A 32 -3.17 -6.64 16.85
CA GLY A 32 -4.60 -6.51 17.05
C GLY A 32 -5.36 -6.12 15.77
N PRO A 33 -6.71 -6.18 15.80
CA PRO A 33 -7.55 -5.92 14.63
C PRO A 33 -7.36 -4.53 14.01
N GLU A 34 -6.91 -3.55 14.80
CA GLU A 34 -6.68 -2.18 14.37
C GLU A 34 -5.64 -2.03 13.25
N VAL A 35 -4.74 -3.00 13.07
CA VAL A 35 -3.73 -2.94 11.99
C VAL A 35 -4.33 -3.03 10.59
N PHE A 36 -5.57 -3.53 10.49
CA PHE A 36 -6.37 -3.61 9.26
C PHE A 36 -7.27 -2.38 9.05
N SER A 37 -7.24 -1.38 9.94
CA SER A 37 -7.99 -0.12 9.73
C SER A 37 -7.27 0.80 8.74
N ILE A 38 -7.92 1.09 7.61
CA ILE A 38 -7.43 2.07 6.61
C ILE A 38 -7.38 3.48 7.22
N ARG A 39 -8.39 3.84 8.02
CA ARG A 39 -8.39 5.11 8.79
C ARG A 39 -7.13 5.24 9.62
N ARG A 40 -6.85 4.23 10.46
CA ARG A 40 -5.65 4.23 11.30
C ARG A 40 -4.38 4.30 10.44
N HIS A 41 -4.34 3.61 9.30
CA HIS A 41 -3.22 3.71 8.38
C HIS A 41 -3.00 5.14 7.86
N LYS A 42 -4.04 5.76 7.29
CA LYS A 42 -4.04 7.13 6.73
C LYS A 42 -3.61 8.17 7.77
N ASP A 43 -4.23 8.12 8.96
CA ASP A 43 -3.94 9.06 10.05
C ASP A 43 -2.49 8.89 10.57
N GLY A 44 -1.92 7.72 10.34
CA GLY A 44 -0.55 7.39 10.66
C GLY A 44 -0.25 7.32 12.15
N PRO A 45 1.02 7.01 12.50
CA PRO A 45 1.44 6.87 13.88
C PRO A 45 1.41 8.19 14.67
N MET A 46 1.49 9.33 13.98
CA MET A 46 1.54 10.65 14.63
C MET A 46 0.18 11.06 15.17
N TYR A 47 -0.89 10.93 14.38
CA TYR A 47 -2.24 11.20 14.85
C TYR A 47 -2.65 10.23 15.98
N TRP A 48 -2.26 8.95 15.85
CA TRP A 48 -2.49 7.99 16.91
C TRP A 48 -1.72 8.33 18.20
N ALA A 49 -0.45 8.72 18.09
CA ALA A 49 0.34 9.15 19.25
C ALA A 49 -0.20 10.45 19.88
N ALA A 50 -0.68 11.39 19.06
CA ALA A 50 -1.22 12.68 19.51
C ALA A 50 -2.57 12.56 20.23
N ASN A 51 -3.46 11.66 19.79
CA ASN A 51 -4.72 11.41 20.50
C ASN A 51 -4.51 10.66 21.83
N PHE A 52 -3.47 9.82 21.91
CA PHE A 52 -3.03 9.26 23.19
C PHE A 52 -2.34 10.30 24.08
N ALA A 53 -1.69 11.29 23.45
CA ALA A 53 -0.99 12.37 24.14
C ALA A 53 -1.94 13.37 24.80
N SER A 54 -3.08 13.65 24.16
CA SER A 54 -4.10 14.54 24.73
C SER A 54 -4.76 13.98 25.99
N ASP A 55 -4.73 12.66 26.21
CA ASP A 55 -5.13 12.03 27.48
C ASP A 55 -4.04 12.15 28.57
N LEU A 56 -2.82 12.58 28.20
CA LEU A 56 -1.68 12.80 29.07
C LEU A 56 -1.38 14.30 29.14
N GLU A 57 -2.23 15.06 29.84
CA GLU A 57 -2.20 16.53 29.96
C GLU A 57 -0.87 17.18 30.46
N HIS A 58 0.26 16.50 30.65
CA HIS A 58 1.34 17.02 31.52
C HIS A 58 2.82 16.76 31.16
N HIS A 59 3.22 16.46 29.92
CA HIS A 59 4.64 16.17 29.66
C HIS A 59 5.31 17.03 28.59
N GLU A 60 5.77 18.25 28.90
CA GLU A 60 6.61 19.05 27.98
C GLU A 60 7.99 18.40 27.69
N GLU A 61 8.42 17.42 28.49
CA GLU A 61 9.68 16.69 28.32
C GLU A 61 9.41 15.20 28.03
N GLY A 62 10.02 14.64 26.97
CA GLY A 62 9.96 13.20 26.64
C GLY A 62 9.08 12.79 25.46
N TRP A 63 8.32 13.70 24.85
CA TRP A 63 7.46 13.39 23.69
C TRP A 63 8.22 12.74 22.54
N GLN A 64 9.46 13.16 22.27
CA GLN A 64 10.26 12.61 21.18
C GLN A 64 10.62 11.13 21.41
N GLU A 65 10.90 10.74 22.65
CA GLU A 65 11.24 9.35 22.98
C GLU A 65 10.00 8.45 22.92
N ILE A 66 8.89 8.90 23.53
CA ILE A 66 7.59 8.22 23.44
C ILE A 66 7.17 8.09 21.97
N TYR A 67 7.34 9.16 21.18
CA TYR A 67 7.07 9.16 19.75
C TYR A 67 7.91 8.14 18.99
N GLN A 68 9.22 8.10 19.21
CA GLN A 68 10.10 7.14 18.53
C GLN A 68 9.78 5.70 18.95
N GLU A 69 9.44 5.46 20.22
CA GLU A 69 8.99 4.16 20.69
C GLU A 69 7.66 3.73 20.05
N ARG A 70 6.68 4.64 19.97
CA ARG A 70 5.39 4.36 19.32
C ARG A 70 5.53 4.16 17.82
N LEU A 71 6.38 4.95 17.15
CA LEU A 71 6.73 4.71 15.75
C LEU A 71 7.34 3.33 15.55
N ARG A 72 8.22 2.88 16.44
CA ARG A 72 8.80 1.51 16.37
C ARG A 72 7.73 0.43 16.53
N GLN A 73 6.70 0.70 17.32
CA GLN A 73 5.56 -0.20 17.53
C GLN A 73 4.48 -0.09 16.45
N TRP A 74 4.50 0.96 15.62
CA TRP A 74 3.51 1.16 14.57
C TRP A 74 3.51 0.01 13.58
N THR A 75 2.35 -0.65 13.52
CA THR A 75 2.11 -1.83 12.71
C THR A 75 0.87 -1.58 11.85
N THR A 76 0.91 -2.02 10.60
CA THR A 76 -0.21 -1.89 9.66
C THR A 76 -0.17 -3.03 8.66
N ALA A 77 -1.34 -3.45 8.16
CA ALA A 77 -1.47 -4.44 7.10
C ALA A 77 -1.26 -3.86 5.69
N TYR A 78 -1.03 -2.56 5.56
CA TYR A 78 -1.01 -1.84 4.28
C TYR A 78 0.37 -1.29 3.89
N VAL A 79 0.55 -1.11 2.58
CA VAL A 79 1.66 -0.34 1.99
C VAL A 79 1.08 0.79 1.15
N SER A 80 1.40 2.04 1.47
CA SER A 80 0.96 3.23 0.71
C SER A 80 1.57 3.30 -0.68
N THR A 81 0.78 3.80 -1.61
CA THR A 81 1.12 4.17 -2.99
C THR A 81 0.29 5.40 -3.37
N SER A 82 0.66 6.09 -4.45
CA SER A 82 -0.07 7.24 -4.98
C SER A 82 -0.35 7.07 -6.47
N LYS A 83 -1.41 7.71 -6.97
CA LYS A 83 -1.63 7.90 -8.41
C LYS A 83 -0.55 8.77 -9.06
N SER A 84 0.07 9.67 -8.30
CA SER A 84 1.07 10.61 -8.79
C SER A 84 2.48 10.17 -8.41
N ALA A 85 3.37 10.10 -9.40
CA ALA A 85 4.78 9.82 -9.16
C ALA A 85 5.47 10.96 -8.38
N ASP A 86 5.02 12.21 -8.57
CA ASP A 86 5.51 13.36 -7.82
C ASP A 86 5.14 13.28 -6.32
N PHE A 87 3.88 12.99 -5.99
CA PHE A 87 3.51 12.78 -4.58
C PHE A 87 4.24 11.58 -3.97
N ALA A 88 4.47 10.52 -4.74
CA ALA A 88 5.23 9.38 -4.28
C ALA A 88 6.72 9.71 -4.00
N ARG A 89 7.31 10.69 -4.71
CA ARG A 89 8.75 11.01 -4.66
C ARG A 89 9.23 11.57 -3.32
N ASP A 90 8.39 12.26 -2.56
CA ASP A 90 8.73 13.07 -1.38
C ASP A 90 10.01 12.63 -0.61
N ARG A 91 11.16 13.22 -0.95
CA ARG A 91 12.47 12.99 -0.33
C ARG A 91 12.86 11.50 -0.17
N LYS A 92 12.42 10.65 -1.09
CA LYS A 92 12.78 9.23 -1.19
C LYS A 92 13.93 9.00 -2.17
N ASP A 93 14.66 7.90 -2.02
CA ASP A 93 15.85 7.65 -2.85
C ASP A 93 15.48 6.98 -4.18
N TRP A 94 14.28 6.39 -4.27
CA TRP A 94 13.77 5.67 -5.43
C TRP A 94 12.28 5.91 -5.59
N VAL A 95 11.80 5.97 -6.83
CA VAL A 95 10.38 5.93 -7.18
C VAL A 95 10.10 4.68 -7.99
N TYR A 96 9.13 3.88 -7.54
CA TYR A 96 8.74 2.62 -8.16
C TYR A 96 7.42 2.78 -8.89
N LYS A 97 7.37 2.32 -10.14
CA LYS A 97 6.14 2.18 -10.93
C LYS A 97 5.57 0.79 -10.69
N ILE A 98 4.33 0.73 -10.23
CA ILE A 98 3.67 -0.50 -9.78
C ILE A 98 2.41 -0.71 -10.61
N ARG A 99 2.20 -1.94 -11.10
CA ARG A 99 0.97 -2.34 -11.76
C ARG A 99 -0.16 -2.38 -10.73
N ALA A 100 -1.24 -1.66 -11.00
CA ALA A 100 -2.43 -1.74 -10.16
C ALA A 100 -3.07 -3.13 -10.24
N THR A 101 -3.43 -3.68 -9.09
CA THR A 101 -4.08 -4.98 -8.91
C THR A 101 -5.17 -4.85 -7.84
N PRO A 102 -6.12 -5.80 -7.76
CA PRO A 102 -7.27 -5.67 -6.87
C PRO A 102 -6.94 -5.48 -5.37
N ASN A 103 -5.77 -5.89 -4.89
CA ASN A 103 -5.38 -5.67 -3.48
C ASN A 103 -4.99 -4.21 -3.17
N LEU A 104 -4.95 -3.31 -4.16
CA LEU A 104 -4.72 -1.88 -3.98
C LEU A 104 -6.08 -1.15 -3.90
N ILE A 105 -6.34 -0.55 -2.74
CA ILE A 105 -7.64 0.03 -2.37
C ILE A 105 -7.53 1.56 -2.41
N ASN A 106 -8.48 2.25 -3.06
CA ASN A 106 -8.54 3.72 -3.07
C ASN A 106 -8.95 4.24 -1.69
N VAL A 107 -8.11 5.04 -1.05
CA VAL A 107 -8.37 5.57 0.30
C VAL A 107 -9.49 6.60 0.29
N GLU A 108 -9.49 7.51 -0.68
CA GLU A 108 -10.50 8.57 -0.83
C GLU A 108 -11.91 7.98 -0.96
N ASP A 109 -12.09 7.04 -1.90
CA ASP A 109 -13.39 6.39 -2.12
C ASP A 109 -13.84 5.57 -0.89
N THR A 110 -12.89 4.96 -0.18
CA THR A 110 -13.21 4.10 0.97
C THR A 110 -13.61 4.91 2.21
N LEU A 111 -12.97 6.05 2.42
CA LEU A 111 -13.20 6.90 3.59
C LEU A 111 -14.20 8.03 3.33
N ASP A 112 -14.63 8.22 2.08
CA ASP A 112 -15.48 9.33 1.62
C ASP A 112 -14.87 10.69 2.02
N GLU A 113 -13.56 10.81 1.80
CA GLU A 113 -12.76 11.97 2.21
C GLU A 113 -11.73 12.32 1.16
N PHE A 114 -11.69 13.60 0.82
CA PHE A 114 -10.66 14.14 -0.05
C PHE A 114 -9.26 13.78 0.46
N ASP A 115 -8.43 13.28 -0.45
CA ASP A 115 -7.06 12.89 -0.18
C ASP A 115 -6.11 13.54 -1.18
N VAL A 116 -5.32 14.49 -0.67
CA VAL A 116 -4.33 15.23 -1.46
C VAL A 116 -3.22 14.32 -1.98
N GLU A 117 -2.94 13.20 -1.31
CA GLU A 117 -1.88 12.28 -1.71
C GLU A 117 -2.33 11.31 -2.81
N GLU A 118 -3.62 11.36 -3.17
CA GLU A 118 -4.26 10.43 -4.10
C GLU A 118 -3.93 8.96 -3.74
N GLU A 119 -4.01 8.63 -2.44
CA GLU A 119 -3.45 7.42 -1.84
C GLU A 119 -4.24 6.18 -2.25
N PHE A 120 -3.47 5.15 -2.59
CA PHE A 120 -3.93 3.76 -2.65
C PHE A 120 -3.12 2.94 -1.66
N VAL A 121 -3.80 2.07 -0.94
CA VAL A 121 -3.18 1.19 0.04
C VAL A 121 -3.22 -0.25 -0.43
N ALA A 122 -2.04 -0.89 -0.50
CA ALA A 122 -1.93 -2.30 -0.85
C ALA A 122 -2.11 -3.17 0.40
N LEU A 123 -3.22 -3.89 0.49
CA LEU A 123 -3.47 -4.83 1.59
C LEU A 123 -2.53 -6.04 1.46
N GLY A 124 -1.82 -6.34 2.55
CA GLY A 124 -0.89 -7.44 2.66
C GLY A 124 0.50 -7.18 2.10
N GLY A 125 0.68 -6.12 1.30
CA GLY A 125 1.93 -5.75 0.64
C GLY A 125 1.84 -5.69 -0.89
N ILE A 126 2.98 -5.48 -1.52
CA ILE A 126 3.13 -5.39 -2.99
C ILE A 126 4.23 -6.35 -3.41
N LEU A 127 3.90 -7.37 -4.19
CA LEU A 127 4.85 -8.35 -4.70
C LEU A 127 5.87 -7.70 -5.64
N TRP A 128 7.10 -8.22 -5.64
CA TRP A 128 8.12 -7.78 -6.59
C TRP A 128 7.66 -7.92 -8.05
N SER A 129 6.88 -8.95 -8.36
CA SER A 129 6.31 -9.16 -9.69
C SER A 129 5.28 -8.10 -10.11
N GLN A 130 4.73 -7.32 -9.17
CA GLN A 130 3.85 -6.18 -9.48
C GLN A 130 4.64 -4.91 -9.84
N VAL A 131 5.94 -4.84 -9.50
CA VAL A 131 6.78 -3.68 -9.80
C VAL A 131 7.18 -3.74 -11.26
N VAL A 132 6.78 -2.73 -12.03
CA VAL A 132 7.09 -2.59 -13.47
C VAL A 132 8.55 -2.18 -13.65
N GLY A 133 9.01 -1.25 -12.81
CA GLY A 133 10.35 -0.70 -12.85
C GLY A 133 10.52 0.42 -11.83
N TRP A 134 11.68 1.08 -11.87
CA TRP A 134 12.03 2.13 -10.93
C TRP A 134 12.92 3.19 -11.57
N ILE A 135 13.02 4.33 -10.89
CA ILE A 135 13.95 5.41 -11.20
C ILE A 135 14.59 5.88 -9.89
N SER A 136 15.86 6.29 -9.96
CA SER A 136 16.53 6.90 -8.81
C SER A 136 15.95 8.29 -8.52
N GLY A 137 16.05 8.77 -7.28
CA GLY A 137 15.61 10.11 -6.91
C GLY A 137 16.32 11.20 -7.72
N ASP A 138 17.63 11.05 -7.95
CA ASP A 138 18.42 12.01 -8.73
C ASP A 138 17.97 12.06 -10.19
N ASP A 139 17.71 10.91 -10.81
CA ASP A 139 17.21 10.84 -12.19
C ASP A 139 15.78 11.39 -12.27
N PHE A 140 14.93 11.11 -11.29
CA PHE A 140 13.56 11.65 -11.23
C PHE A 140 13.56 13.17 -11.21
N ASP A 141 14.38 13.78 -10.35
CA ASP A 141 14.48 15.22 -10.19
C ASP A 141 15.07 15.90 -11.46
N SER A 142 15.71 15.12 -12.34
CA SER A 142 16.23 15.61 -13.62
C SER A 142 15.20 15.65 -14.75
N ILE A 143 14.03 15.01 -14.58
CA ILE A 143 13.01 14.89 -15.64
C ILE A 143 12.21 16.19 -15.82
N ALA A 144 11.83 16.85 -14.73
CA ALA A 144 11.01 18.07 -14.76
C ALA A 144 11.18 18.86 -13.45
N GLU A 145 11.07 20.20 -13.54
CA GLU A 145 11.20 21.11 -12.38
C GLU A 145 10.16 20.82 -11.28
N ASP A 146 8.94 20.46 -11.68
CA ASP A 146 7.82 20.13 -10.77
C ASP A 146 7.61 18.62 -10.60
N GLY A 147 8.50 17.77 -11.13
CA GLY A 147 8.34 16.31 -11.16
C GLY A 147 7.21 15.82 -12.09
N PRO A 148 7.36 14.68 -12.78
CA PRO A 148 6.26 14.12 -13.57
C PRO A 148 5.19 13.49 -12.67
N SER A 149 3.91 13.66 -13.02
CA SER A 149 2.81 12.91 -12.38
C SER A 149 2.79 11.43 -12.78
N GLU A 150 3.35 11.08 -13.94
CA GLU A 150 3.43 9.72 -14.44
C GLU A 150 4.81 9.39 -15.04
N LEU A 151 5.28 8.16 -14.85
CA LEU A 151 6.52 7.67 -15.44
C LEU A 151 6.26 6.78 -16.65
N THR A 152 6.95 7.07 -17.75
CA THR A 152 7.00 6.22 -18.95
C THR A 152 8.04 5.12 -18.81
N ASP A 153 7.90 4.07 -19.61
CA ASP A 153 8.83 2.94 -19.58
C ASP A 153 10.25 3.32 -20.06
N ALA A 154 10.39 4.43 -20.78
CA ALA A 154 11.68 4.97 -21.20
C ALA A 154 12.43 5.72 -20.08
N GLN A 155 11.74 6.09 -19.00
CA GLN A 155 12.29 6.83 -17.87
C GLN A 155 12.70 5.92 -16.71
N ILE A 156 12.35 4.64 -16.75
CA ILE A 156 12.59 3.71 -15.66
C ILE A 156 13.52 2.57 -16.09
N GLU A 157 14.24 2.02 -15.14
CA GLU A 157 14.83 0.70 -15.27
C GLU A 157 13.73 -0.36 -15.12
N LEU A 158 13.54 -1.18 -16.16
CA LEU A 158 12.49 -2.18 -16.19
C LEU A 158 12.84 -3.40 -15.32
N ASN A 159 11.89 -3.82 -14.51
CA ASN A 159 12.00 -5.02 -13.71
C ASN A 159 11.84 -6.27 -14.59
N SER A 160 12.90 -7.04 -14.78
CA SER A 160 12.84 -8.32 -15.51
C SER A 160 11.92 -9.37 -14.88
N ALA A 161 11.58 -9.23 -13.60
CA ALA A 161 10.64 -10.11 -12.89
C ALA A 161 9.20 -9.59 -12.89
N PHE A 162 8.92 -8.46 -13.56
CA PHE A 162 7.57 -7.95 -13.72
C PHE A 162 6.71 -8.98 -14.45
N ASP A 163 5.56 -9.33 -13.85
CA ASP A 163 4.62 -10.27 -14.43
C ASP A 163 3.50 -9.48 -15.12
N SER A 164 3.61 -9.36 -16.44
CA SER A 164 2.62 -8.65 -17.26
C SER A 164 1.25 -9.33 -17.29
N THR A 165 1.15 -10.59 -16.82
CA THR A 165 -0.12 -11.31 -16.70
C THR A 165 -0.88 -10.98 -15.42
N LEU A 166 -0.30 -10.18 -14.51
CA LEU A 166 -1.01 -9.53 -13.40
C LEU A 166 -1.94 -8.45 -13.96
N LEU A 167 -2.93 -8.90 -14.72
CA LEU A 167 -3.87 -8.04 -15.40
C LEU A 167 -5.02 -7.73 -14.46
N ALA A 168 -5.41 -6.45 -14.46
CA ALA A 168 -6.71 -6.00 -13.99
C ALA A 168 -7.84 -6.41 -14.96
N GLU A 169 -7.66 -7.44 -15.80
CA GLU A 169 -8.54 -7.79 -16.93
C GLU A 169 -9.96 -8.21 -16.52
N THR A 170 -10.24 -8.32 -15.21
CA THR A 170 -11.60 -8.50 -14.68
C THR A 170 -11.95 -7.50 -13.57
N TYR A 171 -11.10 -6.50 -13.33
CA TYR A 171 -11.39 -5.44 -12.37
C TYR A 171 -12.01 -4.26 -13.11
N CYS A 172 -13.34 -4.25 -13.22
CA CYS A 172 -14.01 -3.02 -13.60
C CYS A 172 -13.90 -2.03 -12.42
N PRO A 173 -13.24 -0.88 -12.60
CA PRO A 173 -13.11 0.10 -11.53
C PRO A 173 -14.42 0.77 -11.10
N TYR A 174 -15.52 0.52 -11.82
CA TYR A 174 -16.83 1.14 -11.60
C TYR A 174 -17.81 0.28 -10.79
N VAL A 175 -17.40 -0.87 -10.25
CA VAL A 175 -18.19 -1.60 -9.23
C VAL A 175 -18.35 -0.78 -7.93
N TRP A 176 -17.73 0.39 -7.84
CA TRP A 176 -17.67 1.24 -6.65
C TRP A 176 -18.32 2.62 -6.80
N GLN A 177 -19.25 2.83 -7.75
CA GLN A 177 -20.02 4.08 -7.83
C GLN A 177 -21.52 3.88 -7.56
N PRO A 178 -22.05 4.35 -6.41
CA PRO A 178 -23.50 4.48 -6.26
C PRO A 178 -24.07 5.72 -6.98
N LEU A 179 -23.26 6.62 -7.55
CA LEU A 179 -23.73 7.97 -7.89
C LEU A 179 -23.51 8.51 -9.31
N ARG A 180 -22.88 7.77 -10.25
CA ARG A 180 -22.88 8.17 -11.67
C ARG A 180 -23.02 6.95 -12.57
N GLY A 181 -24.26 6.72 -13.02
CA GLY A 181 -24.65 5.57 -13.82
C GLY A 181 -24.01 5.52 -15.21
N GLU A 182 -22.80 4.98 -15.32
CA GLU A 182 -22.26 4.45 -16.56
C GLU A 182 -21.63 3.05 -16.36
N ALA A 183 -22.39 2.07 -16.86
CA ALA A 183 -22.16 0.65 -17.15
C ALA A 183 -20.80 -0.02 -16.82
N CYS A 184 -20.84 -0.90 -15.81
CA CYS A 184 -20.29 -2.25 -15.85
C CYS A 184 -21.35 -3.18 -15.25
N ASP A 185 -21.94 -4.05 -16.07
CA ASP A 185 -22.88 -5.14 -15.76
C ASP A 185 -23.71 -5.05 -14.46
N ASN A 186 -25.03 -4.87 -14.63
CA ASN A 186 -26.00 -4.44 -13.61
C ASN A 186 -26.33 -5.48 -12.50
N ASN A 187 -25.41 -6.37 -12.15
CA ASN A 187 -25.52 -7.30 -11.03
C ASN A 187 -24.57 -6.95 -9.87
N ALA A 188 -23.75 -5.90 -10.00
CA ALA A 188 -22.78 -5.45 -8.99
C ALA A 188 -23.40 -4.67 -7.81
N GLU A 189 -24.69 -4.32 -7.87
CA GLU A 189 -25.42 -3.63 -6.80
C GLU A 189 -25.49 -4.46 -5.49
N GLN A 190 -25.19 -5.77 -5.55
CA GLN A 190 -25.06 -6.63 -4.36
C GLN A 190 -23.64 -6.68 -3.77
N ASP A 191 -22.61 -6.20 -4.48
CA ASP A 191 -21.19 -6.30 -4.11
C ASP A 191 -20.59 -4.99 -3.53
N GLU A 192 -21.33 -3.87 -3.56
CA GLU A 192 -20.98 -2.55 -2.99
C GLU A 192 -20.63 -2.54 -1.49
N ASN A 193 -20.70 -3.70 -0.84
CA ASN A 193 -20.88 -3.79 0.59
C ASN A 193 -19.83 -4.66 1.28
N ALA A 194 -18.93 -5.37 0.58
CA ALA A 194 -17.96 -6.24 1.27
C ALA A 194 -16.85 -5.43 1.96
N LEU A 195 -16.21 -4.47 1.28
CA LEU A 195 -15.13 -3.62 1.83
C LEU A 195 -15.65 -2.50 2.75
N VAL A 196 -16.78 -1.86 2.41
CA VAL A 196 -17.37 -0.84 3.29
C VAL A 196 -17.94 -1.50 4.55
N ARG A 197 -18.56 -2.69 4.46
CA ARG A 197 -18.84 -3.47 5.68
C ARG A 197 -17.54 -3.93 6.33
N ALA A 198 -16.47 -4.26 5.60
CA ALA A 198 -15.20 -4.67 6.20
C ALA A 198 -14.59 -3.58 7.08
N VAL A 199 -14.53 -2.37 6.56
CA VAL A 199 -13.97 -1.18 7.20
C VAL A 199 -14.89 -0.66 8.31
N ARG A 200 -16.20 -0.92 8.22
CA ARG A 200 -17.21 -0.57 9.25
C ARG A 200 -17.62 -1.73 10.16
N ALA A 201 -17.06 -2.93 9.98
CA ALA A 201 -17.39 -4.11 10.76
C ALA A 201 -16.57 -4.12 12.05
N ASP A 202 -17.18 -4.68 13.10
CA ASP A 202 -16.52 -4.93 14.38
C ASP A 202 -15.36 -5.95 14.28
N ASP A 203 -15.16 -6.59 13.11
CA ASP A 203 -14.12 -7.59 12.84
C ASP A 203 -13.34 -7.27 11.55
N LEU A 204 -12.40 -6.32 11.67
CA LEU A 204 -11.51 -5.88 10.58
C LEU A 204 -10.65 -7.03 10.00
N PRO A 205 -10.03 -7.93 10.79
CA PRO A 205 -9.26 -9.05 10.25
C PRO A 205 -10.08 -9.99 9.38
N THR A 206 -11.27 -10.42 9.84
CA THR A 206 -12.13 -11.32 9.07
C THR A 206 -12.51 -10.70 7.73
N SER A 207 -12.79 -9.40 7.73
CA SER A 207 -13.26 -8.73 6.54
C SER A 207 -12.12 -8.41 5.56
N ALA A 208 -10.92 -8.08 6.06
CA ALA A 208 -9.71 -7.99 5.24
C ALA A 208 -9.37 -9.33 4.58
N LYS A 209 -9.53 -10.44 5.32
CA LYS A 209 -9.36 -11.79 4.76
C LYS A 209 -10.41 -12.10 3.71
N ALA A 210 -11.69 -11.83 3.97
CA ALA A 210 -12.78 -12.07 3.02
C ALA A 210 -12.56 -11.30 1.71
N PHE A 211 -12.10 -10.05 1.80
CA PHE A 211 -11.71 -9.26 0.64
C PHE A 211 -10.58 -9.94 -0.15
N MET A 212 -9.50 -10.36 0.52
CA MET A 212 -8.41 -11.06 -0.17
C MET A 212 -8.82 -12.42 -0.72
N ASP A 213 -9.74 -13.14 -0.07
CA ASP A 213 -10.29 -14.39 -0.59
C ASP A 213 -11.08 -14.16 -1.89
N GLN A 214 -11.79 -13.04 -2.01
CA GLN A 214 -12.56 -12.67 -3.21
C GLN A 214 -11.67 -12.12 -4.34
N PHE A 215 -10.69 -11.26 -4.02
CA PHE A 215 -9.97 -10.46 -5.02
C PHE A 215 -8.46 -10.75 -5.11
N GLY A 216 -7.91 -11.44 -4.11
CA GLY A 216 -6.47 -11.65 -3.96
C GLY A 216 -5.86 -12.67 -4.93
N ALA A 217 -6.67 -13.41 -5.70
CA ALA A 217 -6.17 -14.37 -6.69
C ALA A 217 -5.19 -13.73 -7.69
N ALA A 218 -5.45 -12.48 -8.09
CA ALA A 218 -4.57 -11.70 -8.96
C ALA A 218 -3.17 -11.45 -8.37
N VAL A 219 -3.03 -11.47 -7.04
CA VAL A 219 -1.74 -11.37 -6.34
C VAL A 219 -1.35 -12.70 -5.67
N ARG A 220 -1.85 -13.82 -6.21
CA ARG A 220 -1.52 -15.17 -5.76
C ARG A 220 -1.80 -15.39 -4.26
N TRP A 221 -2.85 -14.77 -3.76
CA TRP A 221 -3.32 -14.95 -2.39
C TRP A 221 -3.55 -16.42 -2.07
N THR A 222 -3.04 -16.85 -0.90
CA THR A 222 -3.06 -18.27 -0.47
C THR A 222 -4.06 -18.55 0.64
N GLY A 223 -4.87 -17.57 1.02
CA GLY A 223 -5.87 -17.70 2.10
C GLY A 223 -5.41 -17.20 3.47
N SER A 224 -4.19 -16.70 3.62
CA SER A 224 -3.67 -16.20 4.91
C SER A 224 -2.66 -15.07 4.76
N PHE A 225 -2.70 -14.11 5.69
CA PHE A 225 -1.68 -13.07 5.81
C PHE A 225 -0.41 -13.62 6.49
N PRO A 226 0.79 -13.03 6.22
CA PRO A 226 1.03 -11.94 5.27
C PRO A 226 1.02 -12.40 3.80
N LEU A 227 0.68 -11.50 2.86
CA LEU A 227 0.68 -11.81 1.42
C LEU A 227 2.08 -12.22 0.94
N ILE A 228 3.10 -11.51 1.41
CA ILE A 228 4.50 -11.82 1.14
C ILE A 228 5.06 -12.57 2.34
N ALA A 229 5.35 -13.85 2.18
CA ALA A 229 6.02 -14.61 3.22
C ALA A 229 7.39 -13.95 3.51
N ARG A 230 7.70 -13.74 4.79
CA ARG A 230 9.06 -13.37 5.18
C ARG A 230 9.95 -14.58 4.89
N GLY A 231 10.65 -14.55 3.76
CA GLY A 231 11.62 -15.58 3.42
C GLY A 231 12.63 -15.71 4.56
N THR A 232 12.89 -16.94 5.01
CA THR A 232 14.16 -17.24 5.69
C THR A 232 15.26 -16.92 4.69
N MET A 233 15.89 -15.76 4.83
CA MET A 233 17.11 -15.43 4.08
C MET A 233 18.03 -16.65 4.11
N PRO A 234 18.47 -17.20 2.97
CA PRO A 234 19.51 -18.21 2.97
C PRO A 234 20.68 -17.64 3.77
N ARG A 235 21.12 -18.35 4.83
CA ARG A 235 22.37 -18.00 5.49
C ARG A 235 23.43 -17.98 4.42
N VAL A 236 23.99 -16.81 4.13
CA VAL A 236 25.21 -16.70 3.34
C VAL A 236 26.23 -17.59 4.05
N ALA A 237 26.56 -18.71 3.42
CA ALA A 237 27.66 -19.54 3.89
C ALA A 237 28.89 -18.64 3.90
N LYS A 238 29.42 -18.35 5.08
CA LYS A 238 30.74 -17.72 5.19
C LYS A 238 31.70 -18.62 4.43
N GLY A 239 32.29 -18.08 3.36
CA GLY A 239 33.34 -18.75 2.60
C GLY A 239 34.43 -19.22 3.55
N SER A 240 34.79 -20.49 3.37
CA SER A 240 35.94 -21.19 3.93
C SER A 240 37.26 -20.49 3.62
#